data_AF-C7LQB5-F1
#
_entry.id   AF-C7LQB5-F1
#
_cell.length_a   1.000
_cell.length_b   1.000
_cell.length_c   1.000
_cell.angle_alpha   90.00
_cell.angle_beta   90.00
_cell.angle_gamma   90.00
#
_symmetry.space_group_name_H-M   'P 1'
#
loop_
_entity.id
_entity.type
_entity.pdbx_description
1 polymer ?
#
loop_
_entity_poly.entity_id
_entity_poly.type
_entity_poly.pdbx_seq_one_letter_code
_entity_poly.pdbx_strand_id
1 'polypeptide(L)'
;MKKKLAATCLAAAFIFSATFASAALVTQWSYVNDATFVDWSNEDVNQDYMVLSPDGRTLSWGVPSVFSKTGLQSSLVIDGPVAGNDLMTSGSAVEVVSITHFNYLMSSAFPNLAYGKVEANVEFTPFLPAGLPLPAETTYLEFLFFETPNSNVATPMDIFVLTDPGATSGAFNYDGYTYNFSFLSDGFGLLTGAYHDYIVSQLGVDTDYYGWLANEDGSTSAQFYLGISVAPVPEPATMLLLGAGLLGLGLAARRNKKN
;
A
#
# COMPACT_ATOMS: atom_id res chain seq x y z
N MET A 1 -73.72 13.72 37.13
CA MET A 1 -72.42 14.31 36.73
C MET A 1 -71.60 13.27 35.99
N LYS A 2 -71.37 13.48 34.70
CA LYS A 2 -70.62 12.57 33.82
C LYS A 2 -69.14 12.99 33.84
N LYS A 3 -68.22 12.08 34.17
CA LYS A 3 -66.80 12.20 33.79
C LYS A 3 -66.46 11.01 32.90
N LYS A 4 -66.50 11.24 31.59
CA LYS A 4 -65.92 10.34 30.59
C LYS A 4 -64.43 10.68 30.54
N LEU A 5 -63.55 9.76 30.94
CA LEU A 5 -62.15 9.79 30.55
C LEU A 5 -61.98 8.77 29.42
N ALA A 6 -62.17 9.25 28.19
CA ALA A 6 -61.76 8.51 27.00
C ALA A 6 -60.24 8.74 26.85
N ALA A 7 -59.44 7.77 27.31
CA ALA A 7 -58.01 7.75 27.04
C ALA A 7 -57.81 7.16 25.63
N THR A 8 -57.92 8.04 24.63
CA THR A 8 -57.54 7.76 23.25
C THR A 8 -56.01 7.64 23.20
N CYS A 9 -55.46 6.44 23.37
CA CYS A 9 -54.07 6.17 23.00
C CYS A 9 -53.99 6.20 21.47
N LEU A 10 -53.72 7.40 20.95
CA LEU A 10 -53.34 7.65 19.57
C LEU A 10 -52.03 6.88 19.32
N ALA A 11 -52.14 5.67 18.75
CA ALA A 11 -51.01 4.98 18.17
C ALA A 11 -50.62 5.75 16.91
N ALA A 12 -49.84 6.83 17.09
CA ALA A 12 -49.13 7.47 16.02
C ALA A 12 -48.07 6.47 15.53
N ALA A 13 -48.46 5.62 14.58
CA ALA A 13 -47.53 4.89 13.74
C ALA A 13 -46.80 5.94 12.89
N PHE A 14 -45.77 6.55 13.46
CA PHE A 14 -44.71 7.16 12.67
C PHE A 14 -44.06 6.01 11.90
N ILE A 15 -44.58 5.74 10.70
CA ILE A 15 -43.84 5.04 9.68
C ILE A 15 -42.70 6.00 9.32
N PHE A 16 -41.61 5.93 10.08
CA PHE A 16 -40.31 6.36 9.60
C PHE A 16 -40.01 5.43 8.42
N SER A 17 -40.46 5.81 7.23
CA SER A 17 -39.80 5.41 5.99
C SER A 17 -38.46 6.13 5.97
N ALA A 18 -37.57 5.75 6.89
CA ALA A 18 -36.15 5.98 6.71
C ALA A 18 -35.80 5.15 5.49
N THR A 19 -35.74 5.80 4.32
CA THR A 19 -35.00 5.28 3.21
C THR A 19 -33.57 5.16 3.72
N PHE A 20 -33.21 3.97 4.21
CA PHE A 20 -31.81 3.61 4.32
C PHE A 20 -31.30 3.68 2.89
N ALA A 21 -30.67 4.79 2.52
CA ALA A 21 -29.78 4.80 1.38
C ALA A 21 -28.68 3.82 1.77
N SER A 22 -28.83 2.55 1.43
CA SER A 22 -27.73 1.62 1.45
C SER A 22 -26.76 2.19 0.45
N ALA A 23 -25.62 2.67 0.93
CA ALA A 23 -24.60 3.15 0.05
C ALA A 23 -24.20 1.99 -0.87
N ALA A 24 -24.13 2.27 -2.17
CA ALA A 24 -23.90 1.25 -3.16
C ALA A 24 -22.43 0.88 -3.18
N LEU A 25 -22.15 -0.42 -3.33
CA LEU A 25 -20.80 -0.91 -3.51
C LEU A 25 -20.10 -0.16 -4.65
N VAL A 26 -18.95 0.44 -4.36
CA VAL A 26 -18.05 0.96 -5.39
C VAL A 26 -17.45 -0.21 -6.16
N THR A 27 -17.78 -0.32 -7.44
CA THR A 27 -17.31 -1.38 -8.34
C THR A 27 -16.09 -0.95 -9.15
N GLN A 28 -15.83 0.35 -9.26
CA GLN A 28 -14.69 0.90 -9.99
C GLN A 28 -14.15 2.14 -9.30
N TRP A 29 -12.83 2.27 -9.28
CA TRP A 29 -12.08 3.33 -8.62
C TRP A 29 -11.20 4.06 -9.64
N SER A 30 -11.14 5.38 -9.48
CA SER A 30 -9.98 6.15 -9.93
C SER A 30 -8.90 6.12 -8.86
N TYR A 31 -7.65 6.12 -9.29
CA TYR A 31 -6.50 6.12 -8.40
C TYR A 31 -5.41 7.05 -8.89
N VAL A 32 -4.60 7.52 -7.94
CA VAL A 32 -3.28 8.12 -8.19
C VAL A 32 -2.31 7.36 -7.29
N ASN A 33 -1.24 6.82 -7.87
CA ASN A 33 -0.15 6.22 -7.12
C ASN A 33 1.13 6.97 -7.43
N ASP A 34 1.82 7.40 -6.38
CA ASP A 34 3.05 8.16 -6.49
C ASP A 34 4.09 7.71 -5.48
N ALA A 35 5.36 7.97 -5.79
CA ALA A 35 6.49 7.66 -4.94
C ALA A 35 7.65 8.63 -5.20
N THR A 36 8.33 9.05 -4.13
CA THR A 36 9.54 9.90 -4.17
C THR A 36 10.52 9.52 -3.08
N PHE A 37 11.82 9.71 -3.33
CA PHE A 37 12.86 9.55 -2.32
C PHE A 37 12.81 10.71 -1.32
N VAL A 38 12.83 10.38 -0.03
CA VAL A 38 12.75 11.37 1.07
C VAL A 38 13.91 11.28 2.04
N ASP A 39 14.65 10.17 2.04
CA ASP A 39 15.87 10.01 2.84
C ASP A 39 16.80 8.94 2.22
N TRP A 40 18.10 9.05 2.45
CA TRP A 40 19.11 8.10 1.97
C TRP A 40 20.46 8.33 2.65
N SER A 41 21.27 7.28 2.67
CA SER A 41 22.66 7.35 3.13
C SER A 41 23.55 6.29 2.48
N ASN A 42 24.84 6.59 2.47
CA ASN A 42 25.90 5.67 2.10
C ASN A 42 26.39 4.84 3.30
N GLU A 43 27.35 3.95 3.06
CA GLU A 43 27.95 3.06 4.07
C GLU A 43 28.59 3.80 5.26
N ASP A 44 28.99 5.06 5.06
CA ASP A 44 29.54 5.96 6.08
C ASP A 44 28.46 6.85 6.76
N VAL A 45 27.18 6.53 6.54
CA VAL A 45 26.02 7.21 7.13
C VAL A 45 25.96 8.71 6.79
N ASN A 46 26.30 9.06 5.55
CA ASN A 46 26.17 10.41 5.01
C ASN A 46 25.68 10.35 3.55
N GLN A 47 25.64 11.50 2.85
CA GLN A 47 25.10 11.61 1.49
C GLN A 47 26.18 11.95 0.45
N ASP A 48 27.46 11.79 0.79
CA ASP A 48 28.55 12.08 -0.13
C ASP A 48 28.47 11.17 -1.36
N TYR A 49 28.80 11.75 -2.53
CA TYR A 49 28.73 11.09 -3.85
C TYR A 49 27.33 10.67 -4.28
N MET A 50 26.29 11.23 -3.65
CA MET A 50 24.90 10.96 -3.99
C MET A 50 24.20 12.21 -4.49
N VAL A 51 23.30 12.06 -5.46
CA VAL A 51 22.55 13.15 -6.05
C VAL A 51 21.09 12.73 -6.19
N LEU A 52 20.19 13.53 -5.64
CA LEU A 52 18.76 13.44 -5.89
C LEU A 52 18.35 14.42 -6.99
N SER A 53 17.55 13.96 -7.95
CA SER A 53 16.94 14.83 -8.95
C SER A 53 15.95 15.83 -8.31
N PRO A 54 15.71 17.01 -8.92
CA PRO A 54 14.79 18.01 -8.36
C PRO A 54 13.35 17.53 -8.14
N ASP A 55 12.91 16.50 -8.88
CA ASP A 55 11.59 15.89 -8.75
C ASP A 55 11.53 14.76 -7.71
N GLY A 56 12.65 14.42 -7.08
CA GLY A 56 12.74 13.38 -6.06
C GLY A 56 12.62 11.95 -6.57
N ARG A 57 12.74 11.72 -7.89
CA ARG A 57 12.51 10.39 -8.50
C ARG A 57 13.75 9.65 -8.96
N THR A 58 14.87 10.35 -9.10
CA THR A 58 16.15 9.73 -9.48
C THR A 58 17.15 9.95 -8.36
N LEU A 59 17.56 8.86 -7.72
CA LEU A 59 18.66 8.85 -6.77
C LEU A 59 19.86 8.18 -7.43
N SER A 60 20.94 8.94 -7.66
CA SER A 60 22.20 8.43 -8.19
C SER A 60 23.28 8.40 -7.12
N TRP A 61 24.20 7.43 -7.16
CA TRP A 61 25.25 7.28 -6.16
C TRP A 61 26.59 6.79 -6.71
N GLY A 62 27.61 6.87 -5.86
CA GLY A 62 28.95 6.33 -6.07
C GLY A 62 29.80 7.13 -7.05
N VAL A 63 31.05 6.73 -7.25
CA VAL A 63 31.96 7.32 -8.24
C VAL A 63 32.25 6.29 -9.34
N PRO A 64 32.01 6.60 -10.64
CA PRO A 64 32.22 5.63 -11.71
C PRO A 64 33.65 5.09 -11.71
N SER A 65 33.79 3.78 -11.89
CA SER A 65 35.11 3.16 -11.99
C SER A 65 35.88 3.73 -13.18
N VAL A 66 37.21 3.82 -13.08
CA VAL A 66 38.08 4.14 -14.23
C VAL A 66 38.00 3.08 -15.34
N PHE A 67 37.46 1.90 -15.03
CA PHE A 67 37.19 0.82 -15.99
C PHE A 67 35.74 0.84 -16.51
N SER A 68 34.89 1.75 -16.01
CA SER A 68 33.52 1.90 -16.49
C SER A 68 33.51 2.32 -17.96
N LYS A 69 32.73 1.62 -18.78
CA LYS A 69 32.56 1.94 -20.21
C LYS A 69 31.59 3.08 -20.43
N THR A 70 30.66 3.28 -19.50
CA THR A 70 29.63 4.32 -19.57
C THR A 70 30.09 5.61 -18.90
N GLY A 71 30.92 5.50 -17.86
CA GLY A 71 31.32 6.63 -17.02
C GLY A 71 30.15 7.22 -16.22
N LEU A 72 29.08 6.43 -16.02
CA LEU A 72 27.85 6.83 -15.32
C LEU A 72 27.83 6.29 -13.89
N GLN A 73 27.14 7.01 -13.01
CA GLN A 73 26.79 6.56 -11.66
C GLN A 73 25.65 5.56 -11.71
N SER A 74 25.65 4.56 -10.83
CA SER A 74 24.46 3.75 -10.55
C SER A 74 23.31 4.63 -10.04
N SER A 75 22.07 4.22 -10.33
CA SER A 75 20.90 5.01 -9.94
C SER A 75 19.63 4.18 -9.81
N LEU A 76 18.72 4.63 -8.92
CA LEU A 76 17.32 4.21 -8.89
C LEU A 76 16.46 5.31 -9.50
N VAL A 77 15.60 4.92 -10.43
CA VAL A 77 14.62 5.81 -11.06
C VAL A 77 13.21 5.29 -10.76
N ILE A 78 12.38 6.15 -10.17
CA ILE A 78 10.96 5.91 -9.95
C ILE A 78 10.18 6.50 -11.13
N ASP A 79 9.43 5.67 -11.85
CA ASP A 79 8.51 6.13 -12.89
C ASP A 79 7.11 6.35 -12.30
N GLY A 80 6.67 7.60 -12.27
CA GLY A 80 5.39 8.04 -11.72
C GLY A 80 5.19 9.56 -11.81
N PRO A 81 4.08 10.11 -11.31
CA PRO A 81 2.95 9.38 -10.73
C PRO A 81 2.19 8.61 -11.82
N VAL A 82 1.51 7.54 -11.45
CA VAL A 82 0.60 6.80 -12.33
C VAL A 82 -0.83 7.02 -11.84
N ALA A 83 -1.72 7.40 -12.76
CA ALA A 83 -3.13 7.63 -12.46
C ALA A 83 -4.03 6.98 -13.50
N GLY A 84 -5.16 6.45 -13.04
CA GLY A 84 -6.10 5.73 -13.88
C GLY A 84 -7.50 5.68 -13.29
N ASN A 85 -8.44 5.15 -14.07
CA ASN A 85 -9.82 4.90 -13.66
C ASN A 85 -10.27 3.48 -13.99
N ASP A 86 -9.33 2.57 -14.22
CA ASP A 86 -9.52 1.18 -14.64
C ASP A 86 -9.43 0.17 -13.49
N LEU A 87 -9.24 0.64 -12.24
CA LEU A 87 -9.16 -0.22 -11.07
C LEU A 87 -10.54 -0.75 -10.68
N MET A 88 -10.80 -2.02 -10.99
CA MET A 88 -12.06 -2.70 -10.68
C MET A 88 -12.02 -3.35 -9.30
N THR A 89 -13.07 -3.16 -8.50
CA THR A 89 -13.22 -3.84 -7.21
C THR A 89 -13.28 -5.36 -7.42
N SER A 90 -12.37 -6.09 -6.78
CA SER A 90 -12.17 -7.52 -6.94
C SER A 90 -11.90 -7.95 -8.39
N GLY A 91 -11.33 -7.06 -9.21
CA GLY A 91 -10.88 -7.33 -10.56
C GLY A 91 -9.39 -7.62 -10.66
N SER A 92 -8.87 -7.58 -11.89
CA SER A 92 -7.43 -7.67 -12.13
C SER A 92 -6.68 -6.47 -11.55
N ALA A 93 -5.45 -6.69 -11.10
CA ALA A 93 -4.56 -5.60 -10.71
C ALA A 93 -4.14 -4.76 -11.93
N VAL A 94 -3.88 -3.47 -11.70
CA VAL A 94 -3.46 -2.49 -12.72
C VAL A 94 -2.01 -2.09 -12.50
N GLU A 95 -1.28 -1.79 -13.57
CA GLU A 95 0.11 -1.30 -13.47
C GLU A 95 0.14 0.09 -12.82
N VAL A 96 1.04 0.28 -11.87
CA VAL A 96 1.26 1.56 -11.20
C VAL A 96 2.74 1.94 -11.24
N VAL A 97 3.25 2.67 -10.25
CA VAL A 97 4.66 3.11 -10.24
C VAL A 97 5.61 1.94 -10.48
N SER A 98 6.72 2.21 -11.14
CA SER A 98 7.81 1.24 -11.30
C SER A 98 9.11 1.82 -10.75
N ILE A 99 10.03 0.93 -10.38
CA ILE A 99 11.38 1.31 -9.96
C ILE A 99 12.37 0.62 -10.89
N THR A 100 13.28 1.38 -11.49
CA THR A 100 14.35 0.85 -12.32
C THR A 100 15.70 1.14 -11.68
N HIS A 101 16.46 0.08 -11.42
CA HIS A 101 17.87 0.18 -11.05
C HIS A 101 18.72 0.16 -12.31
N PHE A 102 19.47 1.23 -12.53
CA PHE A 102 20.57 1.27 -13.50
C PHE A 102 21.86 0.96 -12.75
N ASN A 103 22.38 -0.23 -12.97
CA ASN A 103 23.57 -0.71 -12.32
C ASN A 103 24.78 -0.55 -13.24
N TYR A 104 25.76 0.26 -12.83
CA TYR A 104 27.00 0.50 -13.56
C TYR A 104 28.20 0.21 -12.69
N LEU A 105 29.31 -0.17 -13.33
CA LEU A 105 30.56 -0.43 -12.62
C LEU A 105 31.08 0.79 -11.81
N MET A 106 31.01 0.68 -10.48
CA MET A 106 31.46 1.69 -9.54
C MET A 106 32.88 1.44 -9.01
N SER A 107 33.52 2.52 -8.52
CA SER A 107 34.84 2.44 -7.88
C SER A 107 34.69 2.01 -6.43
N SER A 108 35.36 0.91 -6.04
CA SER A 108 35.39 0.44 -4.64
C SER A 108 36.19 1.33 -3.68
N ALA A 109 36.77 2.43 -4.17
CA ALA A 109 37.50 3.40 -3.34
C ALA A 109 36.61 4.46 -2.68
N PHE A 110 35.32 4.49 -3.02
CA PHE A 110 34.34 5.45 -2.52
C PHE A 110 33.12 4.71 -1.96
N PRO A 111 32.43 5.27 -0.95
CA PRO A 111 31.26 4.64 -0.38
C PRO A 111 30.12 4.60 -1.39
N ASN A 112 29.34 3.51 -1.35
CA ASN A 112 28.12 3.34 -2.16
C ASN A 112 26.86 3.57 -1.32
N LEU A 113 25.70 3.64 -1.99
CA LEU A 113 24.40 3.63 -1.32
C LEU A 113 24.36 2.45 -0.32
N ALA A 114 23.76 2.66 0.85
CA ALA A 114 23.55 1.60 1.82
C ALA A 114 22.07 1.54 2.25
N TYR A 115 21.40 2.69 2.23
CA TYR A 115 20.03 2.83 2.68
C TYR A 115 19.28 3.89 1.87
N GLY A 116 18.00 3.64 1.64
CA GLY A 116 17.08 4.64 1.10
C GLY A 116 15.67 4.52 1.68
N LYS A 117 14.94 5.63 1.60
CA LYS A 117 13.56 5.77 2.04
C LYS A 117 12.73 6.43 0.96
N VAL A 118 11.63 5.78 0.61
CA VAL A 118 10.66 6.26 -0.37
C VAL A 118 9.36 6.58 0.36
N GLU A 119 8.86 7.80 0.19
CA GLU A 119 7.49 8.13 0.54
C GLU A 119 6.59 7.66 -0.61
N ALA A 120 5.67 6.73 -0.31
CA ALA A 120 4.73 6.17 -1.26
C ALA A 120 3.30 6.62 -0.91
N ASN A 121 2.59 7.15 -1.90
CA ASN A 121 1.26 7.70 -1.76
C ASN A 121 0.29 6.94 -2.66
N VAL A 122 -0.92 6.67 -2.15
CA VAL A 122 -2.03 6.19 -2.97
C VAL A 122 -3.31 6.95 -2.62
N GLU A 123 -3.99 7.42 -3.64
CA GLU A 123 -5.27 8.10 -3.54
C GLU A 123 -6.35 7.28 -4.25
N PHE A 124 -7.55 7.26 -3.69
CA PHE A 124 -8.70 6.58 -4.28
C PHE A 124 -9.87 7.57 -4.42
N THR A 125 -10.54 7.53 -5.56
CA THR A 125 -11.80 8.23 -5.81
C THR A 125 -12.83 7.24 -6.36
N PRO A 126 -14.01 7.09 -5.75
CA PRO A 126 -15.06 6.24 -6.30
C PRO A 126 -15.46 6.71 -7.69
N PHE A 127 -15.27 5.86 -8.70
CA PHE A 127 -15.60 6.16 -10.09
C PHE A 127 -16.99 5.64 -10.46
N LEU A 128 -17.32 4.39 -10.06
CA LEU A 128 -18.67 3.84 -10.19
C LEU A 128 -19.13 3.16 -8.88
N PRO A 129 -20.23 3.66 -8.26
CA PRO A 129 -20.85 4.96 -8.52
C PRO A 129 -19.88 6.11 -8.20
N ALA A 130 -20.06 7.26 -8.85
CA ALA A 130 -19.21 8.42 -8.63
C ALA A 130 -19.37 8.95 -7.20
N GLY A 131 -18.24 9.20 -6.54
CA GLY A 131 -18.17 9.70 -5.16
C GLY A 131 -17.11 10.80 -5.00
N LEU A 132 -16.90 11.22 -3.75
CA LEU A 132 -15.85 12.19 -3.43
C LEU A 132 -14.49 11.48 -3.28
N PRO A 133 -13.37 12.14 -3.60
CA PRO A 133 -12.03 11.63 -3.32
C PRO A 133 -11.84 11.33 -1.83
N LEU A 134 -11.14 10.24 -1.55
CA LEU A 134 -10.71 9.89 -0.20
C LEU A 134 -9.39 10.61 0.13
N PRO A 135 -9.04 10.74 1.42
CA PRO A 135 -7.69 11.16 1.81
C PRO A 135 -6.64 10.24 1.20
N ALA A 136 -5.48 10.79 0.86
CA ALA A 136 -4.32 10.02 0.45
C ALA A 136 -3.85 9.12 1.61
N GLU A 137 -3.51 7.88 1.29
CA GLU A 137 -2.79 6.98 2.19
C GLU A 137 -1.30 7.08 1.87
N THR A 138 -0.52 7.50 2.87
CA THR A 138 0.93 7.67 2.78
C THR A 138 1.62 6.60 3.61
N THR A 139 2.60 5.92 3.03
CA THR A 139 3.51 5.01 3.74
C THR A 139 4.96 5.32 3.39
N TYR A 140 5.88 4.79 4.17
CA TYR A 140 7.31 4.91 3.91
C TYR A 140 7.91 3.53 3.69
N LEU A 141 8.51 3.33 2.51
CA LEU A 141 9.23 2.12 2.15
C LEU A 141 10.72 2.37 2.37
N GLU A 142 11.29 1.65 3.34
CA GLU A 142 12.71 1.71 3.68
C GLU A 142 13.43 0.49 3.12
N PHE A 143 14.58 0.70 2.50
CA PHE A 143 15.36 -0.39 1.93
C PHE A 143 16.84 -0.27 2.26
N LEU A 144 17.48 -1.43 2.31
CA LEU A 144 18.93 -1.58 2.33
C LEU A 144 19.42 -1.91 0.92
N PHE A 145 20.59 -1.41 0.56
CA PHE A 145 21.28 -1.75 -0.68
C PHE A 145 22.64 -2.36 -0.35
N PHE A 146 22.99 -3.43 -1.06
CA PHE A 146 24.31 -4.02 -1.03
C PHE A 146 24.86 -4.06 -2.46
N GLU A 147 25.84 -3.21 -2.73
CA GLU A 147 26.71 -3.35 -3.90
C GLU A 147 27.58 -4.59 -3.69
N THR A 148 27.39 -5.60 -4.52
CA THR A 148 28.11 -6.86 -4.40
C THR A 148 29.46 -6.80 -5.10
N PRO A 149 30.50 -7.51 -4.62
CA PRO A 149 31.74 -7.59 -5.37
C PRO A 149 31.51 -8.30 -6.72
N ASN A 150 31.72 -7.59 -7.83
CA ASN A 150 31.52 -8.11 -9.20
C ASN A 150 32.34 -9.34 -9.57
N SER A 151 33.35 -9.70 -8.75
CA SER A 151 34.15 -10.92 -8.91
C SER A 151 33.56 -12.14 -8.19
N ASN A 152 32.51 -11.96 -7.38
CA ASN A 152 31.88 -13.04 -6.63
C ASN A 152 30.91 -13.82 -7.51
N VAL A 153 31.31 -15.02 -7.91
CA VAL A 153 30.48 -15.92 -8.73
C VAL A 153 29.21 -16.41 -8.03
N ALA A 154 29.15 -16.37 -6.70
CA ALA A 154 28.00 -16.83 -5.93
C ALA A 154 26.90 -15.77 -5.80
N THR A 155 27.29 -14.49 -5.80
CA THR A 155 26.38 -13.34 -5.71
C THR A 155 26.79 -12.25 -6.72
N PRO A 156 26.67 -12.51 -8.03
CA PRO A 156 27.11 -11.57 -9.08
C PRO A 156 26.11 -10.42 -9.34
N MET A 157 25.11 -10.25 -8.48
CA MET A 157 24.04 -9.26 -8.64
C MET A 157 23.92 -8.46 -7.35
N ASP A 158 23.65 -7.18 -7.49
CA ASP A 158 23.37 -6.32 -6.37
C ASP A 158 22.02 -6.61 -5.73
N ILE A 159 21.91 -6.26 -4.46
CA ILE A 159 20.82 -6.70 -3.60
C ILE A 159 20.12 -5.48 -3.02
N PHE A 160 18.81 -5.42 -3.21
CA PHE A 160 17.93 -4.53 -2.46
C PHE A 160 17.10 -5.35 -1.48
N VAL A 161 16.98 -4.88 -0.24
CA VAL A 161 16.19 -5.53 0.82
C VAL A 161 15.22 -4.52 1.40
N LEU A 162 13.91 -4.82 1.34
CA LEU A 162 12.88 -4.02 2.01
C LEU A 162 12.85 -4.36 3.50
N THR A 163 12.93 -3.35 4.36
CA THR A 163 13.01 -3.57 5.82
C THR A 163 11.66 -3.87 6.45
N ASP A 164 10.57 -3.40 5.83
CA ASP A 164 9.19 -3.73 6.20
C ASP A 164 8.37 -4.15 4.97
N PRO A 165 8.36 -5.45 4.61
CA PRO A 165 7.57 -5.95 3.49
C PRO A 165 6.05 -5.86 3.74
N GLY A 166 5.60 -5.67 5.00
CA GLY A 166 4.19 -5.51 5.35
C GLY A 166 3.58 -4.19 4.87
N ALA A 167 4.42 -3.18 4.57
CA ALA A 167 4.01 -1.85 4.12
C ALA A 167 3.44 -1.79 2.68
N THR A 168 3.21 -2.95 2.05
CA THR A 168 2.73 -3.09 0.66
C THR A 168 1.21 -3.32 0.55
N SER A 169 0.46 -3.17 1.64
CA SER A 169 -1.00 -3.34 1.64
C SER A 169 -1.66 -2.44 2.67
N GLY A 170 -2.97 -2.22 2.51
CA GLY A 170 -3.75 -1.41 3.45
C GLY A 170 -5.25 -1.64 3.30
N ALA A 171 -6.02 -1.01 4.18
CA ALA A 171 -7.47 -1.09 4.15
C ALA A 171 -8.13 0.21 4.62
N PHE A 172 -9.27 0.54 4.03
CA PHE A 172 -10.08 1.68 4.43
C PHE A 172 -11.57 1.31 4.43
N ASN A 173 -12.35 2.04 5.24
CA ASN A 173 -13.80 1.90 5.27
C ASN A 173 -14.44 2.99 4.42
N TYR A 174 -15.32 2.59 3.50
CA TYR A 174 -16.09 3.51 2.69
C TYR A 174 -17.52 2.98 2.55
N ASP A 175 -18.50 3.81 2.90
CA ASP A 175 -19.91 3.52 2.64
C ASP A 175 -20.42 2.17 3.17
N GLY A 176 -19.92 1.74 4.34
CA GLY A 176 -20.32 0.49 4.99
C GLY A 176 -19.60 -0.76 4.48
N TYR A 177 -18.59 -0.59 3.62
CA TYR A 177 -17.72 -1.65 3.13
C TYR A 177 -16.28 -1.41 3.60
N THR A 178 -15.55 -2.50 3.86
CA THR A 178 -14.10 -2.45 4.04
C THR A 178 -13.44 -2.83 2.72
N TYR A 179 -12.69 -1.89 2.17
CA TYR A 179 -11.87 -2.10 0.98
C TYR A 179 -10.45 -2.41 1.40
N ASN A 180 -9.87 -3.47 0.85
CA ASN A 180 -8.49 -3.87 1.09
C ASN A 180 -7.72 -3.72 -0.23
N PHE A 181 -6.61 -2.98 -0.21
CA PHE A 181 -5.73 -2.82 -1.36
C PHE A 181 -4.36 -3.44 -1.09
N SER A 182 -3.68 -3.85 -2.16
CA SER A 182 -2.35 -4.44 -2.09
C SER A 182 -1.55 -4.10 -3.34
N PHE A 183 -0.26 -3.93 -3.15
CA PHE A 183 0.73 -3.82 -4.22
C PHE A 183 1.42 -5.17 -4.38
N LEU A 184 1.46 -5.65 -5.62
CA LEU A 184 2.24 -6.82 -6.03
C LEU A 184 3.33 -6.35 -6.97
N SER A 185 4.44 -7.08 -7.08
CA SER A 185 5.49 -6.75 -8.04
C SER A 185 6.12 -7.99 -8.63
N ASP A 186 6.42 -7.90 -9.93
CA ASP A 186 7.28 -8.87 -10.61
C ASP A 186 8.75 -8.53 -10.32
N GLY A 187 9.51 -9.50 -9.83
CA GLY A 187 10.93 -9.33 -9.50
C GLY A 187 11.21 -9.00 -8.03
N PHE A 188 10.18 -8.63 -7.26
CA PHE A 188 10.26 -8.53 -5.80
C PHE A 188 9.83 -9.84 -5.14
N GLY A 189 10.60 -10.37 -4.19
CA GLY A 189 10.25 -11.59 -3.50
C GLY A 189 11.24 -12.03 -2.44
N LEU A 190 11.04 -13.25 -1.93
CA LEU A 190 11.93 -13.86 -0.95
C LEU A 190 13.31 -14.10 -1.57
N LEU A 191 14.35 -13.56 -0.93
CA LEU A 191 15.74 -13.78 -1.28
C LEU A 191 16.21 -15.09 -0.63
N THR A 192 16.81 -15.99 -1.41
CA THR A 192 17.16 -17.35 -0.96
C THR A 192 18.57 -17.76 -1.38
N GLY A 193 19.09 -18.86 -0.81
CA GLY A 193 20.38 -19.44 -1.19
C GLY A 193 21.56 -18.51 -0.88
N ALA A 194 22.52 -18.42 -1.80
CA ALA A 194 23.75 -17.65 -1.60
C ALA A 194 23.51 -16.16 -1.31
N TYR A 195 22.43 -15.57 -1.85
CA TYR A 195 22.05 -14.19 -1.57
C TYR A 195 21.54 -14.03 -0.13
N HIS A 196 20.75 -14.98 0.36
CA HIS A 196 20.34 -15.02 1.77
C HIS A 196 21.56 -15.12 2.68
N ASP A 197 22.46 -16.09 2.43
CA ASP A 197 23.67 -16.30 3.23
C ASP A 197 24.56 -15.04 3.25
N TYR A 198 24.65 -14.32 2.13
CA TYR A 198 25.34 -13.04 2.05
C TYR A 198 24.69 -11.99 2.96
N ILE A 199 23.38 -11.79 2.88
CA ILE A 199 22.67 -10.81 3.71
C ILE A 199 22.83 -11.15 5.20
N VAL A 200 22.69 -12.42 5.57
CA VAL A 200 22.93 -12.88 6.96
C VAL A 200 24.36 -12.57 7.40
N SER A 201 25.36 -12.71 6.52
CA SER A 201 26.74 -12.36 6.84
C SER A 201 26.96 -10.86 7.06
N GLN A 202 26.18 -10.01 6.40
CA GLN A 202 26.26 -8.55 6.54
C GLN A 202 25.49 -8.04 7.77
N LEU A 203 24.29 -8.59 8.01
CA LEU A 203 23.37 -8.11 9.06
C LEU A 203 23.50 -8.87 10.38
N GLY A 204 24.07 -10.07 10.37
CA GLY A 204 24.22 -10.91 11.56
C GLY A 204 22.91 -11.52 12.08
N VAL A 205 21.83 -11.47 11.29
CA VAL A 205 20.51 -11.99 11.66
C VAL A 205 20.03 -12.96 10.58
N ASP A 206 19.63 -14.16 10.98
CA ASP A 206 19.05 -15.17 10.09
C ASP A 206 17.52 -15.11 10.16
N THR A 207 16.92 -14.52 9.13
CA THR A 207 15.47 -14.32 8.98
C THR A 207 15.13 -14.23 7.50
N ASP A 208 13.85 -14.34 7.14
CA ASP A 208 13.39 -14.13 5.77
C ASP A 208 13.64 -12.68 5.32
N TYR A 209 14.32 -12.53 4.19
CA TYR A 209 14.59 -11.23 3.55
C TYR A 209 13.81 -11.11 2.25
N TYR A 210 13.13 -9.99 2.06
CA TYR A 210 12.34 -9.70 0.87
C TYR A 210 12.95 -8.53 0.10
N GLY A 211 13.04 -8.67 -1.22
CA GLY A 211 13.81 -7.74 -2.03
C GLY A 211 13.84 -8.07 -3.50
N TRP A 212 14.75 -7.44 -4.23
CA TRP A 212 15.04 -7.78 -5.62
C TRP A 212 16.54 -7.79 -5.88
N LEU A 213 16.93 -8.49 -6.95
CA LEU A 213 18.31 -8.63 -7.39
C LEU A 213 18.49 -7.87 -8.70
N ALA A 214 19.62 -7.17 -8.85
CA ALA A 214 19.91 -6.39 -10.04
C ALA A 214 21.21 -6.84 -10.71
N ASN A 215 21.14 -7.13 -12.01
CA ASN A 215 22.31 -7.52 -12.78
C ASN A 215 23.29 -6.36 -12.95
N GLU A 216 24.59 -6.67 -12.91
CA GLU A 216 25.67 -5.75 -13.26
C GLU A 216 25.59 -5.25 -14.71
N ASP A 217 26.08 -4.02 -14.94
CA ASP A 217 26.18 -3.37 -16.26
C ASP A 217 24.87 -3.45 -17.08
N GLY A 218 23.75 -3.16 -16.43
CA GLY A 218 22.42 -3.28 -17.01
C GLY A 218 21.37 -2.48 -16.26
N SER A 219 20.11 -2.68 -16.64
CA SER A 219 18.97 -2.13 -15.92
C SER A 219 18.01 -3.24 -15.52
N THR A 220 17.58 -3.22 -14.26
CA THR A 220 16.56 -4.15 -13.74
C THR A 220 15.39 -3.32 -13.22
N SER A 221 14.19 -3.62 -13.69
CA SER A 221 12.96 -2.92 -13.29
C SER A 221 12.06 -3.82 -12.46
N ALA A 222 11.53 -3.27 -11.37
CA ALA A 222 10.42 -3.82 -10.61
C ALA A 222 9.15 -3.05 -10.99
N GLN A 223 8.24 -3.71 -11.70
CA GLN A 223 6.91 -3.17 -12.01
C GLN A 223 5.97 -3.51 -10.85
N PHE A 224 5.23 -2.52 -10.35
CA PHE A 224 4.20 -2.75 -9.32
C PHE A 224 2.80 -2.78 -9.92
N TYR A 225 1.92 -3.53 -9.26
CA TYR A 225 0.54 -3.75 -9.64
C TYR A 225 -0.38 -3.49 -8.45
N LEU A 226 -1.38 -2.63 -8.62
CA LEU A 226 -2.37 -2.29 -7.60
C LEU A 226 -3.64 -3.12 -7.77
N GLY A 227 -4.01 -3.87 -6.73
CA GLY A 227 -5.30 -4.54 -6.64
C GLY A 227 -6.15 -3.97 -5.50
N ILE A 228 -7.48 -4.05 -5.64
CA ILE A 228 -8.42 -3.70 -4.57
C ILE A 228 -9.54 -4.73 -4.48
N SER A 229 -9.94 -5.09 -3.26
CA SER A 229 -10.98 -6.07 -2.95
C SER A 229 -11.90 -5.54 -1.86
N VAL A 230 -13.05 -6.18 -1.65
CA VAL A 230 -14.05 -5.73 -0.68
C VAL A 230 -14.53 -6.85 0.24
N ALA A 231 -14.74 -6.50 1.51
CA ALA A 231 -15.47 -7.31 2.48
C ALA A 231 -16.62 -6.48 3.09
N PRO A 232 -17.81 -7.07 3.33
CA PRO A 232 -18.89 -6.37 4.01
C PRO A 232 -18.53 -6.11 5.48
N VAL A 233 -18.79 -4.89 5.99
CA VAL A 233 -18.63 -4.59 7.41
C VAL A 233 -19.76 -5.25 8.19
N PRO A 234 -19.49 -6.05 9.24
CA PRO A 234 -20.55 -6.65 10.06
C PRO A 234 -21.48 -5.57 10.62
N GLU A 235 -22.79 -5.71 10.39
CA GLU A 235 -23.76 -4.75 10.90
C GLU A 235 -23.69 -4.64 12.44
N PRO A 236 -23.82 -3.43 13.02
CA PRO A 236 -23.83 -3.26 14.46
C PRO A 236 -24.94 -4.10 15.11
N ALA A 237 -24.60 -4.82 16.19
CA ALA A 237 -25.55 -5.61 16.99
C ALA A 237 -26.75 -4.80 17.53
N THR A 238 -26.73 -3.46 17.42
CA THR A 238 -27.83 -2.56 17.73
C THR A 238 -29.05 -2.76 16.83
N MET A 239 -28.88 -3.18 15.57
CA MET A 239 -30.00 -3.55 14.68
C MET A 239 -30.74 -4.79 15.20
N LEU A 240 -29.98 -5.79 15.63
CA LEU A 240 -30.53 -6.98 16.29
C LEU A 240 -31.21 -6.60 17.61
N LEU A 241 -30.62 -5.69 18.39
CA LEU A 241 -31.17 -5.21 19.66
C LEU A 241 -32.46 -4.41 19.47
N LEU A 242 -32.53 -3.56 18.44
CA LEU A 242 -33.72 -2.79 18.08
C LEU A 242 -34.84 -3.73 17.61
N GLY A 243 -34.50 -4.70 16.75
CA GLY A 243 -35.44 -5.73 16.30
C GLY A 243 -35.98 -6.57 17.47
N ALA A 244 -35.10 -7.02 18.36
CA ALA A 244 -35.47 -7.76 19.57
C ALA A 244 -36.29 -6.90 20.54
N GLY A 245 -35.96 -5.62 20.69
CA GLY A 245 -36.70 -4.66 21.51
C GLY A 245 -38.12 -4.40 21.00
N LEU A 246 -38.29 -4.22 19.69
CA LEU A 246 -39.60 -4.05 19.04
C LEU A 246 -40.45 -5.32 19.13
N LEU A 247 -39.84 -6.49 18.93
CA LEU A 247 -40.50 -7.79 19.13
C LEU A 247 -40.96 -7.96 20.59
N GLY A 248 -40.09 -7.63 21.56
CA GLY A 248 -40.41 -7.65 22.98
C GLY A 248 -41.58 -6.71 23.34
N LEU A 249 -41.58 -5.49 22.82
CA LEU A 249 -42.66 -4.52 22.99
C LEU A 249 -43.98 -5.00 22.36
N GLY A 250 -43.93 -5.60 21.17
CA GLY A 250 -45.11 -6.17 20.50
C GLY A 250 -45.76 -7.31 21.29
N LEU A 251 -44.94 -8.20 21.85
CA LEU A 251 -45.40 -9.29 22.71
C LEU A 251 -45.99 -8.78 24.04
N ALA A 252 -45.38 -7.76 24.65
CA ALA A 252 -45.87 -7.13 25.87
C ALA A 252 -47.21 -6.40 25.65
N ALA A 253 -47.34 -5.63 24.57
CA ALA A 253 -48.57 -4.93 24.20
C ALA A 253 -49.73 -5.90 23.91
N ARG A 254 -49.45 -7.07 23.32
CA ARG A 254 -50.46 -8.11 23.06
C ARG A 254 -50.98 -8.76 24.34
N ARG A 255 -50.14 -8.91 25.37
CA ARG A 255 -50.55 -9.44 26.68
C ARG A 255 -51.47 -8.48 27.42
N ASN A 256 -51.21 -7.18 27.34
CA ASN A 256 -52.02 -6.16 28.03
C ASN A 256 -53.41 -5.94 27.43
N LYS A 257 -53.73 -6.49 26.25
CA LYS A 257 -55.09 -6.43 25.64
C LYS A 257 -56.00 -7.60 26.03
N LYS A 258 -55.49 -8.62 26.74
CA LYS A 258 -56.26 -9.82 27.13
C LYS A 258 -56.72 -9.84 28.61
N ASN A 259 -56.44 -8.78 29.36
CA ASN A 259 -56.93 -8.55 30.72
C ASN A 259 -57.86 -7.33 30.73
#